data_AF-A0A6L7QM38-F1
#
_entry.id   AF-A0A6L7QM38-F1
#
_cell.length_a   1.000
_cell.length_b   1.000
_cell.length_c   1.000
_cell.angle_alpha   90.00
_cell.angle_beta   90.00
_cell.angle_gamma   90.00
#
_symmetry.space_group_name_H-M   'P 1'
#
loop_
_entity.id
_entity.type
_entity.pdbx_description
1 polymer ?
#
loop_
_entity_poly.entity_id
_entity_poly.type
_entity_poly.pdbx_seq_one_letter_code
_entity_poly.pdbx_strand_id
1 'polypeptide(L)'
;MRKRSQYNQAMGGYTKLNRNAFRLIADGGLLVTASCSARISQEDFFQIVRRAAAGARVRTRILAYNLHPADHPIDPAFPDGRYLKCIFARVSRPS
;
A
#
# COMPACT_ATOMS: atom_id res chain seq x y z
N MET A 1 14.75 15.42 -14.56
CA MET A 1 14.25 14.12 -15.08
C MET A 1 14.47 12.90 -14.15
N ARG A 2 15.54 12.80 -13.34
CA ARG A 2 15.79 11.64 -12.43
C ARG A 2 14.71 11.34 -11.36
N LYS A 3 14.07 12.37 -10.77
CA LYS A 3 13.10 12.20 -9.66
C LYS A 3 11.82 11.43 -10.05
N ARG A 4 11.25 11.67 -11.25
CA ARG A 4 10.06 10.94 -11.74
C ARG A 4 10.36 9.46 -12.04
N SER A 5 11.56 9.17 -12.54
CA SER A 5 11.99 7.80 -12.83
C SER A 5 12.09 6.95 -11.55
N GLN A 6 12.69 7.48 -10.49
CA GLN A 6 12.77 6.80 -9.19
C GLN A 6 11.40 6.58 -8.54
N TYR A 7 10.49 7.56 -8.67
CA TYR A 7 9.11 7.43 -8.21
C TYR A 7 8.36 6.29 -8.92
N ASN A 8 8.41 6.26 -10.25
CA ASN A 8 7.80 5.19 -11.04
C ASN A 8 8.40 3.81 -10.71
N GLN A 9 9.71 3.75 -10.50
CA GLN A 9 10.40 2.53 -10.10
C GLN A 9 9.95 2.06 -8.71
N ALA A 10 9.80 2.98 -7.74
CA ALA A 10 9.27 2.67 -6.42
C ALA A 10 7.84 2.12 -6.50
N MET A 11 6.94 2.76 -7.26
CA MET A 11 5.58 2.24 -7.46
C MET A 11 5.59 0.83 -8.03
N GLY A 12 6.43 0.56 -9.04
CA GLY A 12 6.58 -0.77 -9.63
C GLY A 12 7.09 -1.81 -8.63
N GLY A 13 8.09 -1.44 -7.82
CA GLY A 13 8.65 -2.28 -6.76
C GLY A 13 7.61 -2.66 -5.71
N TYR A 14 6.90 -1.67 -5.15
CA TYR A 14 5.84 -1.91 -4.17
C TYR A 14 4.69 -2.74 -4.77
N THR A 15 4.32 -2.50 -6.02
CA THR A 15 3.26 -3.27 -6.70
C THR A 15 3.68 -4.74 -6.86
N LYS A 16 4.93 -5.00 -7.26
CA LYS A 16 5.47 -6.35 -7.39
C LYS A 16 5.49 -7.08 -6.03
N LEU A 17 5.95 -6.39 -4.98
CA LEU A 17 5.99 -6.94 -3.62
C LEU A 17 4.59 -7.33 -3.12
N ASN A 18 3.64 -6.41 -3.18
CA ASN A 18 2.27 -6.67 -2.74
C ASN A 18 1.59 -7.76 -3.58
N ARG A 19 1.86 -7.82 -4.90
CA ARG A 19 1.34 -8.87 -5.77
C ARG A 19 1.83 -10.24 -5.36
N ASN A 20 3.11 -10.36 -5.02
CA ASN A 20 3.68 -11.62 -4.53
C ASN A 20 3.06 -12.01 -3.19
N ALA A 21 2.87 -11.05 -2.27
CA ALA A 21 2.18 -11.31 -1.00
C ALA A 21 0.74 -11.81 -1.22
N PHE A 22 -0.05 -11.15 -2.09
CA PHE A 22 -1.41 -11.58 -2.42
C PHE A 22 -1.47 -13.02 -2.94
N ARG A 23 -0.47 -13.47 -3.71
CA ARG A 23 -0.44 -14.85 -4.25
C ARG A 23 -0.26 -15.92 -3.18
N LEU A 24 0.37 -15.57 -2.06
CA LEU A 24 0.65 -16.49 -0.95
C LEU A 24 -0.51 -16.58 0.05
N ILE A 25 -1.39 -15.59 0.08
CA ILE A 25 -2.50 -15.54 1.04
C ILE A 25 -3.62 -16.49 0.59
N ALA A 26 -4.08 -17.32 1.52
CA ALA A 26 -5.22 -18.22 1.34
C ALA A 26 -6.53 -17.44 1.11
N ASP A 27 -7.53 -18.10 0.55
CA ASP A 27 -8.87 -17.50 0.45
C ASP A 27 -9.40 -17.14 1.84
N GLY A 28 -10.03 -15.98 1.95
CA GLY A 28 -10.45 -15.41 3.23
C GLY A 28 -9.31 -14.92 4.13
N GLY A 29 -8.04 -14.97 3.72
CA GLY A 29 -6.91 -14.48 4.51
C GLY A 29 -6.80 -12.94 4.58
N LEU A 30 -5.91 -12.44 5.44
CA LEU A 30 -5.64 -11.01 5.60
C LEU A 30 -4.29 -10.61 5.00
N LEU A 31 -4.25 -9.46 4.32
CA LEU A 31 -3.04 -8.73 4.00
C LEU A 31 -2.96 -7.51 4.92
N VAL A 32 -1.84 -7.36 5.62
CA VAL A 32 -1.44 -6.10 6.26
C VAL A 32 -0.20 -5.60 5.54
N THR A 33 -0.27 -4.40 4.98
CA THR A 33 0.82 -3.83 4.19
C THR A 33 1.00 -2.36 4.52
N ALA A 34 2.23 -1.88 4.55
CA ALA A 34 2.55 -0.52 4.95
C ALA A 34 3.68 0.08 4.10
N SER A 35 3.77 1.41 4.12
CA SER A 35 4.88 2.16 3.54
C SER A 35 5.20 3.37 4.43
N CYS A 36 6.48 3.57 4.73
CA CYS A 36 7.00 4.75 5.44
C CYS A 36 7.65 5.78 4.51
N SER A 37 7.47 5.66 3.19
CA SER A 37 8.09 6.57 2.22
C SER A 37 7.29 7.85 2.04
N ALA A 38 7.80 9.02 2.46
CA ALA A 38 7.14 10.31 2.22
C ALA A 38 6.80 10.59 0.74
N ARG A 39 7.54 9.95 -0.20
CA ARG A 39 7.32 10.12 -1.65
C ARG A 39 6.11 9.36 -2.21
N ILE A 40 5.61 8.39 -1.47
CA ILE A 40 4.41 7.64 -1.85
C ILE A 40 3.27 8.28 -1.08
N SER A 41 2.27 8.83 -1.76
CA SER A 41 1.07 9.32 -1.08
C SER A 41 0.18 8.17 -0.60
N GLN A 42 -0.82 8.47 0.23
CA GLN A 42 -1.82 7.49 0.63
C GLN A 42 -2.62 6.97 -0.59
N GLU A 43 -2.92 7.85 -1.54
CA GLU A 43 -3.60 7.48 -2.79
C GLU A 43 -2.71 6.59 -3.67
N ASP A 44 -1.42 6.93 -3.79
CA ASP A 44 -0.48 6.08 -4.53
C ASP A 44 -0.40 4.68 -3.93
N PHE A 45 -0.38 4.59 -2.60
CA PHE A 45 -0.34 3.32 -1.89
C PHE A 45 -1.62 2.50 -2.10
N PHE A 46 -2.79 3.16 -2.11
CA PHE A 46 -4.04 2.53 -2.51
C PHE A 46 -3.97 1.98 -3.95
N GLN A 47 -3.49 2.77 -4.91
CA GLN A 47 -3.34 2.32 -6.30
C GLN A 47 -2.34 1.17 -6.44
N ILE A 48 -1.25 1.17 -5.67
CA ILE A 48 -0.29 0.06 -5.58
C ILE A 48 -0.98 -1.22 -5.14
N VAL A 49 -1.73 -1.19 -4.04
CA VAL A 49 -2.45 -2.36 -3.51
C VAL A 49 -3.52 -2.83 -4.50
N ARG A 50 -4.26 -1.90 -5.11
CA ARG A 50 -5.27 -2.20 -6.15
C ARG A 50 -4.65 -2.91 -7.36
N ARG A 51 -3.56 -2.39 -7.91
CA ARG A 51 -2.85 -2.98 -9.06
C ARG A 51 -2.23 -4.32 -8.69
N ALA A 52 -1.71 -4.45 -7.47
CA ALA A 52 -1.14 -5.69 -6.96
C ALA A 52 -2.18 -6.81 -6.85
N ALA A 53 -3.37 -6.52 -6.31
CA ALA A 53 -4.48 -7.48 -6.23
C ALA A 53 -4.93 -7.94 -7.62
N ALA A 54 -5.13 -6.99 -8.55
CA ALA A 54 -5.47 -7.30 -9.94
C ALA A 54 -4.41 -8.18 -10.61
N GLY A 55 -3.13 -7.86 -10.46
CA GLY A 55 -2.03 -8.67 -10.99
C GLY A 55 -1.85 -10.04 -10.32
N ALA A 56 -2.38 -10.21 -9.10
CA ALA A 56 -2.44 -11.49 -8.40
C ALA A 56 -3.69 -12.30 -8.74
N ARG A 57 -4.63 -11.72 -9.51
CA ARG A 57 -5.94 -12.33 -9.86
C ARG A 57 -6.77 -12.71 -8.64
N VAL A 58 -6.75 -11.85 -7.62
CA VAL A 58 -7.59 -11.98 -6.42
C VAL A 58 -8.51 -10.77 -6.29
N ARG A 59 -9.64 -10.95 -5.62
CA ARG A 59 -10.45 -9.83 -5.11
C ARG A 59 -9.94 -9.44 -3.74
N THR A 60 -9.98 -8.14 -3.44
CA THR A 60 -9.57 -7.61 -2.13
C THR A 60 -10.59 -6.61 -1.62
N ARG A 61 -10.81 -6.57 -0.30
CA ARG A 61 -11.63 -5.56 0.37
C ARG A 61 -10.80 -4.91 1.47
N ILE A 62 -10.67 -3.59 1.42
CA ILE A 62 -9.98 -2.83 2.47
C ILE A 62 -10.88 -2.75 3.69
N LEU A 63 -10.30 -3.08 4.84
CA LEU A 63 -10.98 -3.10 6.13
C LEU A 63 -10.63 -1.87 6.97
N ALA A 64 -9.39 -1.39 6.88
CA ALA A 64 -8.93 -0.23 7.62
C ALA A 64 -7.76 0.46 6.90
N TYR A 65 -7.67 1.77 7.13
CA TYR A 65 -6.49 2.59 6.87
C TYR A 65 -5.96 3.12 8.20
N ASN A 66 -4.70 2.84 8.49
CA ASN A 66 -4.02 3.42 9.63
C ASN A 66 -2.90 4.35 9.14
N LEU A 67 -2.65 5.40 9.92
CA LEU A 67 -1.55 6.34 9.72
C LEU A 67 -0.64 6.26 10.95
N HIS A 68 -0.01 7.38 11.32
CA HIS A 68 0.82 7.50 12.50
C HIS A 68 0.03 7.28 13.80
N PRO A 69 0.64 6.62 14.79
CA PRO A 69 0.11 6.61 16.16
C PRO A 69 0.19 8.00 16.81
N ALA A 70 -0.51 8.18 17.94
CA ALA A 70 -0.65 9.48 18.60
C ALA A 70 0.67 10.05 19.18
N ASP A 71 1.66 9.19 19.44
CA ASP A 71 3.02 9.58 19.85
C ASP A 71 3.87 10.11 18.67
N HIS A 72 3.36 10.05 17.45
CA HIS A 72 3.96 10.59 16.22
C HIS A 72 2.97 11.54 15.51
N PRO A 73 2.66 12.71 16.11
CA PRO A 73 1.69 13.64 15.52
C PRO A 73 2.20 14.22 14.20
N ILE A 74 1.27 14.55 13.31
CA ILE A 74 1.56 15.20 12.04
C ILE A 74 1.34 16.70 12.19
N ASP A 75 2.37 17.49 11.93
CA ASP A 75 2.27 18.95 11.88
C ASP A 75 1.70 19.40 10.52
N PRO A 76 0.57 20.14 10.47
CA PRO A 76 0.06 20.72 9.23
C PRO A 76 1.05 21.64 8.50
N ALA A 77 1.98 22.27 9.20
CA ALA A 77 3.06 23.07 8.62
C ALA A 77 4.16 22.21 7.97
N PHE A 78 4.17 20.89 8.23
CA PHE A 78 5.12 19.94 7.66
C PHE A 78 4.41 18.72 7.03
N PRO A 79 3.79 18.87 5.83
CA PRO A 79 3.06 17.80 5.16
C PRO A 79 3.88 16.53 4.86
N ASP A 80 5.19 16.69 4.64
CA ASP A 80 6.12 15.57 4.40
C ASP A 80 6.21 14.61 5.61
N GLY A 81 5.83 15.08 6.82
CA GLY A 81 5.70 14.28 8.03
C GLY A 81 4.61 13.20 7.93
N ARG A 82 3.66 13.31 7.00
CA ARG A 82 2.62 12.30 6.75
C ARG A 82 3.16 11.11 5.92
N TYR A 83 4.26 10.51 6.35
CA TYR A 83 4.97 9.49 5.58
C TYR A 83 4.47 8.06 5.79
N LEU A 84 3.84 7.73 6.91
CA LEU A 84 3.36 6.37 7.24
C LEU A 84 1.93 6.15 6.75
N LYS A 85 1.69 4.99 6.16
CA LYS A 85 0.39 4.49 5.74
C LYS A 85 0.38 3.00 5.89
N CYS A 86 -0.72 2.46 6.39
CA CYS A 86 -0.95 1.04 6.52
C CYS A 86 -2.36 0.70 6.04
N ILE A 87 -2.46 -0.38 5.26
CA ILE A 87 -3.72 -0.91 4.73
C ILE A 87 -3.90 -2.32 5.27
N PHE A 88 -5.08 -2.55 5.86
CA PHE A 88 -5.58 -3.87 6.21
C PHE A 88 -6.60 -4.29 5.18
N ALA A 89 -6.43 -5.47 4.58
CA ALA A 89 -7.32 -5.94 3.53
C ALA A 89 -7.63 -7.44 3.65
N ARG A 90 -8.87 -7.81 3.35
CA ARG A 90 -9.32 -9.20 3.21
C ARG A 90 -9.13 -9.66 1.77
N VAL A 91 -8.53 -10.82 1.59
CA VAL A 91 -8.34 -11.46 0.29
C VAL A 91 -9.49 -12.43 0.03
N SER A 92 -10.01 -12.43 -1.20
CA SER A 92 -10.95 -13.44 -1.69
C SER A 92 -10.56 -13.93 -3.07
N ARG A 93 -10.61 -15.24 -3.29
CA ARG A 93 -10.29 -15.86 -4.58
C ARG A 93 -11.59 -16.16 -5.32
N PRO A 94 -11.70 -15.80 -6.61
CA PRO A 94 -12.84 -16.26 -7.41
C PRO A 94 -12.79 -17.79 -7.49
N SER A 95 -13.94 -18.40 -7.23
CA SER A 95 -14.17 -19.85 -7.39
C SER A 95 -14.11 -20.26 -8.86
#